data_AF-A0A9X0YQ28-F1
#
_entry.id   AF-A0A9X0YQ28-F1
#
_cell.length_a   1.000
_cell.length_b   1.000
_cell.length_c   1.000
_cell.angle_alpha   90.00
_cell.angle_beta   90.00
_cell.angle_gamma   90.00
#
_symmetry.space_group_name_H-M   'P 1'
#
loop_
_entity.id
_entity.type
_entity.pdbx_description
1 polymer ?
#
loop_
_entity_poly.entity_id
_entity_poly.type
_entity_poly.pdbx_seq_one_letter_code
_entity_poly.pdbx_strand_id
1 'polypeptide(L)' 'MKEFVRNCRLCKEPMKSSPFMMCPTCLKDSEQVRNFIQKNPQVSLAEISRYTNVPFEKVEGMVFLGHNRKVELESELY' A
#
# COMPACT_ATOMS: atom_id res chain seq x y z
N MET A 1 18.18 24.34 3.63
CA MET A 1 17.17 23.63 2.82
C MET A 1 16.02 23.25 3.74
N LYS A 2 14.78 23.67 3.45
CA LYS A 2 13.62 23.16 4.21
C LYS A 2 13.47 21.69 3.85
N GLU A 3 13.48 20.81 4.85
CA GLU A 3 13.17 19.40 4.62
C GLU A 3 11.73 19.31 4.10
N PHE A 4 11.56 18.85 2.87
CA PHE A 4 10.24 18.55 2.32
C PHE A 4 9.68 17.34 3.06
N VAL A 5 8.85 17.60 4.06
CA VAL A 5 8.09 16.59 4.79
C VAL A 5 6.80 16.35 4.01
N ARG A 6 6.55 15.09 3.66
CA ARG A 6 5.29 14.66 3.06
C ARG A 6 4.67 13.57 3.92
N ASN A 7 3.38 13.31 3.73
CA ASN A 7 2.70 12.24 4.46
C ASN A 7 2.67 10.96 3.63
N CYS A 8 2.82 9.81 4.31
CA CYS A 8 2.63 8.51 3.69
C CYS A 8 1.22 8.41 3.10
N ARG A 9 1.07 7.95 1.85
CA ARG A 9 -0.24 7.82 1.20
C ARG A 9 -1.16 6.82 1.93
N LEU A 10 -0.59 5.84 2.65
CA LEU A 10 -1.30 4.80 3.40
C LEU A 10 -1.58 5.21 4.86
N CYS A 11 -0.56 5.29 5.73
CA CYS A 11 -0.76 5.58 7.16
C CYS A 11 -0.87 7.07 7.51
N LYS A 12 -0.71 7.98 6.54
CA LYS A 12 -0.73 9.44 6.71
C LYS A 12 0.36 10.01 7.63
N GLU A 13 1.27 9.19 8.13
CA GLU A 13 2.39 9.66 8.96
C GLU A 13 3.39 10.49 8.14
N PRO A 14 4.01 11.51 8.76
CA PRO A 14 5.07 12.28 8.13
C PRO A 14 6.28 11.40 7.79
N MET A 15 6.83 11.60 6.60
CA MET A 15 8.00 10.88 6.12
C MET A 15 8.98 11.83 5.41
N LYS A 16 10.27 11.48 5.49
CA LYS A 16 11.33 12.14 4.74
C LYS A 16 11.04 12.04 3.23
N SER A 17 11.49 13.06 2.50
CA SER A 17 11.43 13.05 1.04
C SER A 17 12.14 11.81 0.48
N SER A 18 11.47 11.10 -0.42
CA SER A 18 11.98 9.91 -1.12
C SER A 18 11.20 9.73 -2.44
N PRO A 19 11.61 8.85 -3.36
CA PRO A 19 10.84 8.61 -4.58
C PRO A 19 9.53 7.85 -4.34
N PHE A 20 9.31 7.28 -3.15
CA PHE A 20 8.15 6.40 -2.88
C PHE A 20 6.96 7.13 -2.25
N MET A 21 5.74 6.85 -2.70
CA MET A 21 4.54 7.46 -2.08
C MET A 21 4.20 6.93 -0.67
N MET A 22 4.90 5.90 -0.18
CA MET A 22 4.67 5.27 1.12
C MET A 22 5.92 5.31 2.00
N CYS A 23 5.73 5.32 3.32
CA CYS A 23 6.84 5.23 4.27
C CYS A 23 7.49 3.83 4.21
N PRO A 24 8.74 3.67 4.70
CA PRO A 24 9.45 2.38 4.67
C PRO A 24 8.67 1.22 5.30
N THR A 25 7.97 1.47 6.41
CA THR A 25 7.13 0.48 7.07
C THR A 25 5.98 0.02 6.18
N CYS A 26 5.23 0.96 5.59
CA CYS A 26 4.13 0.62 4.69
C CYS A 26 4.60 -0.04 3.39
N LEU A 27 5.80 0.27 2.90
CA LEU A 27 6.41 -0.42 1.77
C LEU A 27 6.69 -1.89 2.09
N LYS A 28 7.29 -2.16 3.26
CA LYS A 28 7.58 -3.52 3.71
C LYS A 28 6.31 -4.34 3.91
N ASP A 29 5.30 -3.77 4.55
CA ASP A 29 4.01 -4.44 4.74
C ASP A 29 3.33 -4.71 3.39
N SER A 30 3.42 -3.78 2.43
CA SER A 30 2.86 -3.96 1.09
C SER A 30 3.55 -5.09 0.32
N GLU A 31 4.87 -5.22 0.45
CA GLU A 31 5.61 -6.34 -0.14
C GLU A 31 5.17 -7.68 0.48
N GLN A 32 5.03 -7.74 1.80
CA GLN A 32 4.57 -8.93 2.50
C GLN A 32 3.16 -9.35 2.08
N VAL A 33 2.22 -8.39 2.03
CA VAL A 33 0.84 -8.61 1.57
C VAL A 33 0.82 -9.09 0.12
N ARG A 34 1.60 -8.45 -0.77
CA ARG A 34 1.68 -8.84 -2.19
C ARG A 34 2.20 -10.27 -2.36
N ASN A 35 3.27 -10.63 -1.65
CA ASN A 35 3.85 -11.97 -1.70
C ASN A 35 2.86 -13.03 -1.19
N PHE A 36 2.04 -12.70 -0.19
CA PHE A 36 1.00 -13.59 0.31
C PHE A 36 -0.15 -13.77 -0.69
N ILE A 37 -0.65 -12.68 -1.28
CA ILE A 37 -1.72 -12.72 -2.31
C ILE A 37 -1.28 -13.52 -3.54
N GLN A 38 -0.02 -13.36 -3.99
CA GLN A 38 0.51 -14.11 -5.14
C GLN A 38 0.49 -15.63 -4.91
N LYS A 39 0.65 -16.08 -3.66
CA LYS A 39 0.59 -17.50 -3.28
C LYS A 39 -0.83 -17.98 -3.00
N ASN A 40 -1.76 -17.06 -2.70
CA ASN A 40 -3.13 -17.34 -2.27
C ASN A 40 -4.11 -16.42 -3.02
N PRO A 41 -4.36 -16.63 -4.31
CA PRO A 41 -5.04 -15.65 -5.17
C PRO A 41 -6.52 -15.37 -4.85
N GLN A 42 -7.19 -16.23 -4.07
CA GLN A 42 -8.62 -16.09 -3.71
C GLN A 42 -8.84 -15.83 -2.22
N VAL A 43 -7.84 -15.27 -1.54
CA VAL A 43 -7.87 -15.02 -0.10
C VAL A 43 -8.66 -13.75 0.26
N SER A 44 -9.37 -13.76 1.38
CA SER A 44 -10.10 -12.59 1.87
C SER A 44 -9.18 -11.57 2.56
N LEU A 45 -9.62 -10.31 2.66
CA LEU A 45 -8.86 -9.26 3.38
C LEU A 45 -8.59 -9.62 4.84
N ALA A 46 -9.55 -10.28 5.51
CA ALA A 46 -9.42 -10.73 6.89
C ALA A 46 -8.34 -11.81 7.04
N GLU A 47 -8.29 -12.76 6.11
CA GLU A 47 -7.24 -13.78 6.08
C GLU A 47 -5.87 -13.16 5.78
N ILE A 48 -5.78 -12.24 4.81
CA ILE A 48 -4.53 -11.51 4.54
C ILE A 48 -4.03 -10.84 5.81
N SER A 49 -4.89 -10.08 6.49
CA SER A 49 -4.53 -9.40 7.75
C SER A 49 -4.01 -10.39 8.78
N ARG A 50 -4.73 -11.49 8.99
CA ARG A 50 -4.36 -12.54 9.96
C ARG A 50 -3.03 -13.21 9.63
N TYR A 51 -2.79 -13.60 8.38
CA TYR A 51 -1.60 -14.34 7.98
C TYR A 51 -0.37 -13.46 7.79
N THR A 52 -0.56 -12.18 7.47
CA THR A 52 0.54 -11.21 7.29
C THR A 52 0.84 -10.42 8.56
N ASN A 53 -0.02 -10.51 9.58
CA ASN A 53 0.05 -9.68 10.78
C ASN A 53 0.04 -8.17 10.47
N VAL A 54 -0.58 -7.79 9.35
CA VAL A 54 -0.80 -6.41 8.94
C VAL A 54 -2.23 -6.03 9.35
N PRO A 55 -2.47 -4.87 9.99
CA PRO A 55 -3.81 -4.46 10.39
C PRO A 55 -4.80 -4.46 9.23
N PHE A 56 -6.05 -4.84 9.48
CA PHE A 56 -7.08 -5.00 8.46
C PHE A 56 -7.29 -3.71 7.65
N GLU A 57 -7.40 -2.58 8.33
CA GLU A 57 -7.59 -1.25 7.73
C GLU A 57 -6.42 -0.89 6.81
N LYS A 58 -5.22 -1.35 7.16
CA LYS A 58 -4.00 -1.12 6.39
C LYS A 58 -3.99 -2.00 5.13
N VAL A 59 -4.43 -3.25 5.23
CA VAL A 59 -4.62 -4.16 4.08
C VAL A 59 -5.68 -3.60 3.11
N GLU A 60 -6.82 -3.19 3.64
CA GLU A 60 -7.89 -2.56 2.86
C GLU A 60 -7.40 -1.32 2.11
N GLY A 61 -6.67 -0.43 2.81
CA GLY A 61 -6.04 0.74 2.20
C GLY A 61 -5.05 0.40 1.08
N MET A 62 -4.27 -0.68 1.20
CA MET A 62 -3.37 -1.14 0.14
C MET A 62 -4.13 -1.59 -1.11
N VAL A 63 -5.22 -2.35 -0.92
CA VAL A 63 -6.06 -2.84 -2.02
C VAL A 63 -6.73 -1.67 -2.74
N PHE A 64 -7.27 -0.71 -1.99
CA PHE A 64 -7.86 0.51 -2.55
C PHE A 64 -6.85 1.32 -3.36
N LEU A 65 -5.62 1.52 -2.84
CA LEU A 65 -4.54 2.20 -3.57
C LEU A 65 -4.13 1.46 -4.84
N GLY A 66 -4.13 0.12 -4.81
CA GLY A 66 -3.85 -0.71 -5.98
C GLY A 66 -4.90 -0.58 -7.08
N HIS A 67 -6.19 -0.57 -6.71
CA HIS A 67 -7.29 -0.40 -7.67
C HIS A 67 -7.32 0.99 -8.31
N ASN A 68 -7.17 2.05 -7.52
CA ASN A 68 -7.17 3.41 -8.07
C ASN A 68 -6.04 3.63 -9.08
N ARG A 69 -4.87 3.03 -8.86
CA ARG A 69 -3.77 3.11 -9.83
C ARG A 69 -4.11 2.46 -11.17
N LYS A 70 -4.92 1.38 -11.17
CA LYS A 70 -5.38 0.74 -12.41
C LYS A 70 -6.31 1.66 -13.20
N VAL A 71 -7.23 2.33 -12.51
CA VAL A 71 -8.17 3.29 -13.12
C VAL A 71 -7.45 4.53 -13.67
N GLU A 72 -6.50 5.10 -12.91
CA GLU A 72 -5.66 6.22 -13.37
C GLU A 72 -4.89 5.86 -14.65
N LEU A 73 -4.24 4.69 -14.69
CA LEU A 73 -3.50 4.20 -15.86
C LEU A 73 -4.40 3.94 -17.07
N GLU A 74 -5.60 3.39 -16.86
CA GLU A 74 -6.57 3.17 -17.94
C GLU A 74 -7.09 4.49 -18.50
N SER A 75 -7.20 5.54 -17.68
CA SER A 75 -7.66 6.87 -18.09
C SER A 75 -6.60 7.68 -18.84
N GLU A 76 -5.31 7.44 -18.60
CA GLU A 76 -4.20 8.07 -19.35
C GLU A 76 -3.95 7.44 -20.74
N LEU A 77 -4.60 6.30 -21.03
CA LEU A 77 -4.47 5.56 -22.30
C LEU A 77 -5.54 5.91 -23.33
N TYR A 78 -6.49 6.80 -23.00
CA TYR A 78 -7.57 7.30 -23.87
C TYR A 78 -7.56 8.83 -23.92
#